data_AF-A0A7Y3DED3-F1
#
_entry.id   AF-A0A7Y3DED3-F1
#
_cell.length_a   1.000
_cell.length_b   1.000
_cell.length_c   1.000
_cell.angle_alpha   90.00
_cell.angle_beta   90.00
_cell.angle_gamma   90.00
#
_symmetry.space_group_name_H-M   'P 1'
#
loop_
_entity.id
_entity.type
_entity.pdbx_description
1 polymer ?
#
loop_
_entity_poly.entity_id
_entity_poly.type
_entity_poly.pdbx_seq_one_letter_code
_entity_poly.pdbx_strand_id
1 'polypeptide(L)' 'LEGHTVTLEGERKIDYGSPGEGNVHRRERQAGSFRRAFQLPAAIEADKVEAVHRNGVLLLRLPKTQEHQPRRIPVQSS' A
#
# COMPACT_ATOMS: atom_id res chain seq x y z
N LEU A 1 -9.52 2.52 -0.13
CA LEU A 1 -9.33 3.03 1.25
C LEU A 1 -10.63 2.75 1.97
N GLU A 2 -10.59 2.07 3.11
CA GLU A 2 -11.80 1.75 3.89
C GLU A 2 -11.55 2.08 5.36
N GLY A 3 -12.22 3.11 5.89
CA GLY A 3 -11.91 3.65 7.21
C GLY A 3 -10.43 4.05 7.31
N HIS A 4 -9.71 3.47 8.28
CA HIS A 4 -8.26 3.65 8.48
C HIS A 4 -7.41 2.61 7.76
N THR A 5 -7.98 1.76 6.91
CA THR A 5 -7.24 0.69 6.23
C THR A 5 -6.92 1.08 4.79
N VAL A 6 -5.63 1.05 4.46
CA VAL A 6 -5.14 1.08 3.08
C VAL A 6 -4.92 -0.35 2.63
N THR A 7 -5.48 -0.69 1.47
CA THR A 7 -5.25 -1.97 0.83
C THR A 7 -4.59 -1.73 -0.53
N LEU A 8 -3.49 -2.43 -0.76
CA LEU A 8 -2.73 -2.48 -1.99
C LEU A 8 -2.92 -3.87 -2.62
N GLU A 9 -3.40 -3.90 -3.86
CA GLU A 9 -3.62 -5.11 -4.63
C GLU A 9 -3.01 -4.98 -6.02
N GLY A 10 -2.60 -6.10 -6.59
CA GLY A 10 -2.13 -6.17 -7.96
C GLY A 10 -1.67 -7.56 -8.35
N GLU A 11 -1.25 -7.70 -9.60
CA GLU A 11 -0.73 -8.94 -10.14
C GLU A 11 0.62 -8.67 -10.81
N ARG A 12 1.61 -9.51 -10.51
CA ARG A 12 2.89 -9.51 -11.20
C ARG A 12 2.94 -10.68 -12.17
N LYS A 13 2.90 -10.38 -13.46
CA LYS A 13 3.15 -11.38 -14.53
C LYS A 13 4.64 -11.40 -14.86
N ILE A 14 5.17 -12.59 -15.13
CA ILE A 14 6.52 -12.75 -15.68
C ILE A 14 6.36 -13.48 -17.00
N ASP A 15 6.79 -12.82 -18.06
CA ASP A 15 6.92 -13.43 -19.37
C ASP A 15 8.23 -14.22 -19.42
N TYR A 16 8.13 -15.49 -19.77
CA TYR A 16 9.26 -16.40 -19.91
C TYR A 16 9.51 -16.79 -21.38
N GLY A 17 8.86 -16.10 -22.32
CA GLY A 17 8.87 -16.44 -23.75
C GLY A 17 7.80 -17.46 -24.12
N SER A 18 7.57 -17.61 -25.42
CA SER A 18 6.61 -18.58 -25.96
C SER A 18 7.18 -20.00 -25.94
N PRO A 19 6.33 -21.04 -25.91
CA PRO A 19 6.78 -22.41 -26.13
C PRO A 19 7.60 -22.51 -27.43
N GLY A 20 8.89 -22.85 -27.33
CA GLY A 20 9.80 -22.98 -28.47
C GLY A 20 10.90 -21.91 -28.58
N GLU A 21 10.84 -20.82 -27.81
CA GLU A 21 11.85 -19.73 -27.86
C GLU A 21 13.03 -19.93 -26.89
N GLY A 22 13.01 -21.00 -26.10
CA GLY A 22 14.08 -21.34 -25.15
C GLY A 22 13.53 -22.02 -23.90
N ASN A 23 14.40 -22.74 -23.19
CA ASN A 23 14.03 -23.43 -21.94
C ASN A 23 14.32 -22.54 -20.73
N VAL A 24 13.33 -22.39 -19.84
CA VAL A 24 13.54 -21.76 -18.53
C VAL A 24 14.30 -22.73 -17.63
N HIS A 25 15.60 -22.49 -17.45
CA HIS A 25 16.42 -23.31 -16.56
C HIS A 25 16.22 -22.98 -15.07
N ARG A 26 15.85 -21.74 -14.75
CA ARG A 26 15.67 -21.30 -13.36
C ARG A 26 14.67 -20.18 -13.21
N ARG A 27 13.88 -20.24 -12.14
CA ARG A 27 12.91 -19.23 -11.74
C ARG A 27 13.06 -18.89 -10.26
N GLU A 28 13.56 -17.69 -9.98
CA GLU A 28 13.75 -17.21 -8.59
C GLU A 28 12.77 -16.10 -8.23
N ARG A 29 12.25 -15.37 -9.23
CA ARG A 29 11.34 -14.24 -9.03
C ARG A 29 9.90 -14.75 -8.86
N GLN A 30 9.23 -14.30 -7.80
CA GLN A 30 7.80 -14.55 -7.61
C GLN A 30 6.97 -13.85 -8.68
N ALA A 31 5.92 -14.55 -9.15
CA ALA A 31 4.84 -14.01 -9.97
C ALA A 31 3.51 -14.32 -9.27
N GLY A 32 2.42 -13.70 -9.75
CA GLY A 32 1.07 -13.89 -9.24
C GLY A 32 0.53 -12.66 -8.52
N SER A 33 -0.66 -12.83 -7.94
CA SER A 33 -1.36 -11.77 -7.22
C SER A 33 -0.71 -11.46 -5.88
N PHE A 34 -0.76 -10.19 -5.50
CA PHE A 34 -0.35 -9.74 -4.17
C PHE A 34 -1.45 -8.87 -3.56
N ARG A 35 -1.58 -8.96 -2.23
CA ARG A 35 -2.44 -8.11 -1.42
C ARG A 35 -1.70 -7.73 -0.15
N ARG A 36 -1.65 -6.45 0.17
CA ARG A 36 -1.12 -5.91 1.43
C ARG A 36 -2.16 -4.96 2.00
N ALA A 37 -2.53 -5.15 3.25
CA ALA A 37 -3.38 -4.22 3.98
C ALA A 37 -2.59 -3.69 5.19
N PHE A 38 -2.72 -2.40 5.47
CA PHE A 38 -2.10 -1.76 6.62
C PHE A 38 -3.03 -0.69 7.19
N GLN A 39 -3.06 -0.63 8.52
CA GLN A 39 -3.81 0.38 9.26
C GLN A 39 -2.98 1.64 9.42
N LEU A 40 -3.64 2.77 9.21
CA LEU A 40 -3.03 4.09 9.38
C LEU A 40 -3.14 4.52 10.85
N PRO A 41 -2.10 5.16 11.40
CA PRO A 41 -2.12 5.65 12.78
C PRO A 41 -2.93 6.95 12.97
N ALA A 42 -3.42 7.54 11.88
CA ALA A 42 -4.15 8.81 11.89
C ALA A 42 -5.16 8.87 10.74
N ALA A 43 -6.17 9.72 10.89
CA ALA A 43 -7.14 10.00 9.82
C ALA A 43 -6.48 10.80 8.68
N ILE A 44 -6.84 10.48 7.44
CA ILE A 44 -6.28 11.10 6.23
C ILE A 44 -7.35 11.81 5.39
N GLU A 45 -6.92 12.80 4.61
CA GLU A 45 -7.76 13.47 3.61
C GLU A 45 -7.81 12.60 2.34
N ALA A 46 -8.77 11.68 2.30
CA ALA A 46 -8.86 10.65 1.25
C ALA A 46 -8.87 11.22 -0.18
N ASP A 47 -9.53 12.37 -0.38
CA ASP A 47 -9.65 13.04 -1.68
C ASP A 47 -8.32 13.63 -2.19
N LYS A 48 -7.30 13.73 -1.34
CA LYS A 48 -5.97 14.28 -1.67
C LYS A 48 -4.88 13.21 -1.70
N VAL A 49 -5.25 11.93 -1.75
CA VAL A 49 -4.30 10.84 -1.86
C VAL A 49 -3.65 10.85 -3.24
N GLU A 50 -2.32 10.75 -3.29
CA GLU A 50 -1.55 10.60 -4.53
C GLU A 50 -0.82 9.26 -4.56
N ALA A 51 -0.72 8.69 -5.75
CA ALA A 51 0.05 7.47 -6.01
C ALA A 51 0.98 7.68 -7.21
N VAL A 52 2.26 7.36 -7.07
CA VAL A 52 3.25 7.44 -8.15
C VAL A 52 4.00 6.11 -8.23
N HIS A 53 3.98 5.48 -9.40
CA HIS A 53 4.75 4.26 -9.67
C HIS A 53 5.91 4.58 -10.61
N ARG A 54 7.14 4.36 -10.16
CA ARG A 54 8.35 4.60 -10.94
C ARG A 54 9.40 3.55 -10.63
N ASN A 55 9.99 2.97 -11.68
CA ASN A 55 11.08 2.00 -11.58
C ASN A 55 10.78 0.82 -10.64
N GLY A 56 9.53 0.33 -10.63
CA GLY A 56 9.11 -0.80 -9.79
C GLY A 56 8.81 -0.45 -8.33
N VAL A 57 8.79 0.84 -7.97
CA VAL A 57 8.44 1.32 -6.63
C VAL A 57 7.15 2.13 -6.70
N LEU A 58 6.17 1.75 -5.88
CA LEU A 58 4.96 2.54 -5.66
C LEU A 58 5.16 3.44 -4.44
N LEU A 59 5.05 4.75 -4.64
CA LEU A 59 5.01 5.77 -3.59
C LEU A 59 3.57 6.22 -3.40
N LEU A 60 3.06 6.11 -2.17
CA LEU A 60 1.75 6.63 -1.77
C LEU A 60 1.95 7.84 -0.86
N ARG A 61 1.31 8.97 -1.19
CA ARG A 61 1.23 10.15 -0.31
C ARG A 61 -0.17 10.23 0.27
N LEU A 62 -0.25 10.20 1.60
CA LEU A 62 -1.49 10.19 2.37
C LEU A 62 -1.50 11.39 3.32
N PRO A 63 -2.04 12.54 2.89
CA PRO A 63 -2.10 13.74 3.75
C PRO A 63 -2.94 13.46 5.00
N LYS A 64 -2.40 13.80 6.18
CA LYS A 64 -3.17 13.74 7.42
C LYS A 64 -4.24 14.82 7.42
N THR A 65 -5.40 14.51 8.00
CA THR A 65 -6.39 15.53 8.34
C THR A 65 -5.81 16.54 9.33
N GLN A 66 -6.24 17.80 9.23
CA GLN A 66 -5.78 18.86 10.14
C GLN A 66 -6.37 18.76 11.56
N GLU A 67 -7.34 17.87 11.77
CA GLU A 67 -7.98 17.69 13.07
C GLU A 67 -7.10 16.84 13.99
N HIS A 68 -6.25 17.45 14.80
CA HIS A 68 -5.86 16.93 16.11
C HIS A 68 -5.15 18.02 16.93
N GLN A 69 -5.93 18.86 17.61
CA GLN A 69 -5.40 19.46 18.84
C GLN A 69 -5.42 18.39 19.95
N PRO A 70 -4.32 18.23 20.71
CA PRO A 70 -4.31 17.30 21.84
C PRO A 70 -5.43 17.67 22.82
N ARG A 71 -6.31 16.72 23.12
CA ARG A 71 -7.36 16.90 24.14
C ARG A 71 -6.74 16.65 25.51
N ARG A 72 -6.80 17.64 26.40
CA ARG A 72 -6.44 17.45 27.81
C ARG A 72 -7.59 16.69 28.49
N ILE A 73 -7.33 15.47 28.93
CA ILE A 73 -8.28 14.68 29.72
C ILE A 73 -7.95 14.90 31.20
N PRO A 74 -8.76 15.65 31.96
CA PRO A 74 -8.55 15.79 33.39
C PRO A 74 -8.82 14.47 34.10
N VAL A 75 -7.89 14.04 34.96
CA VAL A 75 -8.07 12.87 35.83
C VAL A 75 -8.70 13.36 37.13
N GLN A 76 -9.85 12.81 37.51
CA GLN A 76 -10.44 13.03 38.83
C GLN A 76 -9.98 11.93 39.78
N SER A 77 -9.55 12.30 40.99
CA SER A 77 -9.35 11.36 42.11
C SER A 77 -10.43 11.59 43.16
N SER A 78 -10.87 10.48 43.75
CA SER A 78 -11.58 10.44 45.04
C SER A 78 -10.63 10.65 46.21
#